data_AF-A0A229P611-F1
#
_entry.id   AF-A0A229P611-F1
#
_cell.length_a   1.000
_cell.length_b   1.000
_cell.length_c   1.000
_cell.angle_alpha   90.00
_cell.angle_beta   90.00
_cell.angle_gamma   90.00
#
_symmetry.space_group_name_H-M   'P 1'
#
loop_
_entity.id
_entity.type
_entity.pdbx_description
1 polymer ?
#
loop_
_entity_poly.entity_id
_entity_poly.type
_entity_poly.pdbx_seq_one_letter_code
_entity_poly.pdbx_strand_id
1 'polypeptide(L)'
;MGLSYRCAVSNSPNCGIEIVQKNELLEVIAVHKFLIHKQGDHVGVATSDIEAGETVIGVYMDDDSTIEAVAASSIPLGHKIAVSDIDKDGHVIEYGLPIGFAPDGFKFGDYVHTHNIKTLRW
;
A
#
# COMPACT_ATOMS: atom_id res chain seq x y z
N MET A 1 -44.28 -25.66 -37.77
CA MET A 1 -43.73 -24.47 -37.11
C MET A 1 -42.22 -24.54 -37.20
N GLY A 2 -41.65 -23.96 -38.25
CA GLY A 2 -40.21 -23.90 -38.46
C GLY A 2 -39.83 -22.44 -38.59
N LEU A 3 -38.89 -21.99 -37.77
CA LEU A 3 -38.19 -20.73 -37.99
C LEU A 3 -36.70 -21.03 -37.93
N SER A 4 -36.17 -21.10 -39.15
CA SER A 4 -34.77 -21.06 -39.52
C SER A 4 -34.19 -19.71 -39.09
N TYR A 5 -33.09 -19.73 -38.34
CA TYR A 5 -32.28 -18.54 -38.11
C TYR A 5 -31.02 -18.68 -38.97
N ARG A 6 -31.13 -18.11 -40.17
CA ARG A 6 -30.03 -17.92 -41.10
C ARG A 6 -28.93 -17.11 -40.43
N CYS A 7 -27.71 -17.64 -40.49
CA CYS A 7 -26.47 -16.91 -40.25
C CYS A 7 -26.40 -15.73 -41.22
N ALA A 8 -26.52 -14.50 -40.72
CA ALA A 8 -26.28 -13.28 -41.47
C ALA A 8 -24.89 -12.77 -41.10
N VAL A 9 -23.87 -13.28 -41.78
CA VAL A 9 -22.55 -12.67 -41.79
C VAL A 9 -22.64 -11.46 -42.73
N SER A 10 -22.97 -10.29 -42.19
CA SER A 10 -22.83 -9.03 -42.92
C SER A 10 -21.50 -8.39 -42.57
N ASN A 11 -20.58 -8.37 -43.54
CA ASN A 11 -19.34 -7.61 -43.56
C ASN A 11 -19.55 -6.17 -43.07
N SER A 12 -18.93 -5.81 -41.95
CA SER A 12 -18.56 -4.42 -41.59
C SER A 12 -17.36 -4.45 -40.61
N PRO A 13 -16.30 -3.65 -40.81
CA PRO A 13 -14.96 -3.93 -40.28
C PRO A 13 -14.71 -3.50 -38.82
N ASN A 14 -15.73 -3.26 -38.01
CA ASN A 14 -15.55 -2.77 -36.63
C ASN A 14 -16.33 -3.63 -35.62
N CYS A 15 -16.11 -4.94 -35.66
CA CYS A 15 -16.66 -5.88 -34.68
C CYS A 15 -15.88 -5.73 -33.36
N GLY A 16 -16.58 -5.36 -32.29
CA GLY A 16 -16.04 -4.97 -30.99
C GLY A 16 -14.97 -5.92 -30.46
N ILE A 17 -13.79 -5.36 -30.22
CA ILE A 17 -12.70 -6.01 -29.52
C ILE A 17 -13.07 -6.00 -28.03
N GLU A 18 -13.51 -7.17 -27.54
CA GLU A 18 -13.32 -7.68 -26.17
C GLU A 18 -13.19 -6.63 -25.06
N ILE A 19 -14.32 -6.09 -24.58
CA ILE A 19 -14.40 -5.31 -23.32
C ILE A 19 -14.76 -6.24 -22.14
N VAL A 20 -14.30 -7.50 -22.16
CA VAL A 20 -14.63 -8.48 -21.10
C VAL A 20 -13.41 -8.81 -20.23
N GLN A 21 -12.18 -8.42 -20.61
CA GLN A 21 -10.96 -8.71 -19.82
C GLN A 21 -10.32 -7.51 -19.11
N LYS A 22 -10.93 -6.30 -19.18
CA LYS A 22 -10.34 -5.11 -18.54
C LYS A 22 -10.67 -4.93 -17.06
N ASN A 23 -11.66 -5.65 -16.52
CA ASN A 23 -12.06 -5.49 -15.12
C ASN A 23 -11.32 -6.38 -14.12
N GLU A 24 -10.64 -7.46 -14.55
CA GLU A 24 -9.83 -8.28 -13.62
C GLU A 24 -8.37 -7.82 -13.52
N LEU A 25 -7.85 -7.08 -14.50
CA LEU A 25 -6.45 -6.61 -14.49
C LEU A 25 -6.27 -5.27 -13.74
N LEU A 26 -7.34 -4.52 -13.52
CA LEU A 26 -7.32 -3.29 -12.71
C LEU A 26 -7.50 -3.56 -11.21
N GLU A 27 -7.94 -4.77 -10.84
CA GLU A 27 -8.11 -5.18 -9.44
C GLU A 27 -6.85 -5.84 -8.84
N VAL A 28 -5.83 -6.12 -9.66
CA VAL A 28 -4.63 -6.90 -9.25
C VAL A 28 -3.31 -6.13 -9.38
N ILE A 29 -3.32 -4.88 -9.88
CA ILE A 29 -2.18 -3.97 -9.68
C ILE A 29 -2.53 -2.99 -8.57
N ALA A 30 -2.77 -3.51 -7.37
CA ALA A 30 -2.57 -2.68 -6.18
C ALA A 30 -1.06 -2.40 -6.12
N VAL A 31 -0.65 -1.32 -6.78
CA VAL A 31 0.73 -0.84 -6.69
C VAL A 31 0.97 -0.56 -5.22
N HIS A 32 1.89 -1.31 -4.62
CA HIS A 32 2.27 -1.09 -3.24
C HIS A 32 2.66 0.39 -3.08
N LYS A 33 2.09 1.06 -2.08
CA LYS A 33 2.34 2.48 -1.83
C LYS A 33 3.37 2.72 -0.75
N PHE A 34 3.85 1.66 -0.10
CA PHE A 34 4.96 1.73 0.84
C PHE A 34 5.72 0.39 0.91
N LEU A 35 6.97 0.44 1.39
CA LEU A 35 7.85 -0.71 1.54
C LEU A 35 8.31 -0.82 2.99
N ILE A 36 8.37 -2.03 3.52
CA ILE A 36 8.85 -2.36 4.87
C ILE A 36 10.11 -3.20 4.70
N HIS A 37 11.20 -2.87 5.39
CA HIS A 37 12.46 -3.56 5.14
C HIS A 37 12.49 -4.97 5.71
N LYS A 38 11.92 -5.18 6.90
CA LYS A 38 11.89 -6.47 7.58
C LYS A 38 10.62 -6.72 8.36
N GLN A 39 10.30 -8.00 8.55
CA GLN A 39 9.34 -8.41 9.57
C GLN A 39 9.75 -7.89 10.95
N GLY A 40 8.78 -7.32 11.67
CA GLY A 40 8.99 -6.70 12.97
C GLY A 40 9.52 -5.25 12.92
N ASP A 41 9.76 -4.68 11.73
CA ASP A 41 9.90 -3.23 11.63
C ASP A 41 8.59 -2.55 12.00
N HIS A 42 8.69 -1.39 12.63
CA HIS A 42 7.52 -0.62 13.08
C HIS A 42 7.07 0.42 12.06
N VAL A 43 7.85 0.62 11.01
CA VAL A 43 7.64 1.66 10.00
C VAL A 43 7.86 1.13 8.59
N GLY A 44 7.07 1.63 7.64
CA GLY A 44 7.28 1.45 6.21
C GLY A 44 7.49 2.79 5.52
N VAL A 45 8.22 2.82 4.40
CA VAL A 45 8.53 4.04 3.64
C VAL A 45 7.62 4.14 2.43
N ALA A 46 6.90 5.27 2.31
CA ALA A 46 5.99 5.54 1.20
C ALA A 46 6.74 5.65 -0.14
N THR A 47 6.26 4.95 -1.16
CA THR A 47 6.78 4.96 -2.55
C THR A 47 5.99 5.87 -3.48
N SER A 48 4.94 6.50 -2.97
CA SER A 48 4.12 7.53 -3.60
C SER A 48 3.42 8.35 -2.51
N ASP A 49 2.82 9.49 -2.86
CA ASP A 49 1.96 10.21 -1.92
C ASP A 49 0.74 9.35 -1.53
N ILE A 50 0.42 9.36 -0.22
CA ILE A 50 -0.71 8.66 0.38
C ILE A 50 -1.64 9.70 0.99
N GLU A 51 -2.93 9.63 0.64
CA GLU A 51 -3.93 10.56 1.15
C GLU A 51 -4.46 10.13 2.52
N ALA A 52 -4.97 11.09 3.30
CA ALA A 52 -5.59 10.77 4.59
C ALA A 52 -6.84 9.90 4.39
N GLY A 53 -6.95 8.81 5.17
CA GLY A 53 -8.01 7.82 5.08
C GLY A 53 -7.88 6.85 3.89
N GLU A 54 -6.81 6.93 3.11
CA GLU A 54 -6.56 6.01 2.01
C GLU A 54 -6.17 4.62 2.54
N THR A 55 -6.84 3.58 2.02
CA THR A 55 -6.42 2.18 2.20
C THR A 55 -5.30 1.88 1.22
N VAL A 56 -4.14 1.52 1.73
CA VAL A 56 -2.91 1.28 0.97
C VAL A 56 -2.32 -0.09 1.29
N ILE A 57 -1.68 -0.70 0.28
CA ILE A 57 -0.93 -1.94 0.45
C ILE A 57 0.56 -1.64 0.58
N GLY A 58 1.18 -2.26 1.58
CA GLY A 58 2.63 -2.30 1.75
C GLY A 58 3.18 -3.69 1.52
N VAL A 59 4.47 -3.76 1.21
CA VAL A 59 5.19 -5.02 0.97
C VAL A 59 6.41 -5.09 1.89
N TYR A 60 6.62 -6.25 2.50
CA TYR A 60 7.84 -6.59 3.22
C TYR A 60 8.91 -7.05 2.23
N MET A 61 10.07 -6.39 2.25
CA MET A 61 11.16 -6.63 1.30
C MET A 61 11.95 -7.92 1.60
N ASP A 62 11.81 -8.51 2.78
CA ASP A 62 12.53 -9.71 3.20
C ASP A 62 11.81 -11.02 2.83
N ASP A 63 10.48 -11.02 2.76
CA ASP A 63 9.68 -12.22 2.47
C ASP A 63 8.56 -12.03 1.41
N ASP A 64 8.50 -10.86 0.77
CA ASP A 64 7.48 -10.46 -0.21
C ASP A 64 6.02 -10.52 0.30
N SER A 65 5.82 -10.65 1.61
CA SER A 65 4.48 -10.61 2.19
C SER A 65 3.89 -9.20 2.16
N THR A 66 2.56 -9.10 2.22
CA THR A 66 1.85 -7.84 2.13
C THR A 66 1.09 -7.51 3.40
N ILE A 67 0.88 -6.21 3.63
CA ILE A 67 0.05 -5.69 4.69
C ILE A 67 -0.83 -4.56 4.16
N GLU A 68 -2.08 -4.52 4.60
CA GLU A 68 -3.01 -3.44 4.31
C GLU A 68 -3.03 -2.45 5.48
N ALA A 69 -2.97 -1.15 5.17
CA ALA A 69 -3.07 -0.10 6.16
C ALA A 69 -3.99 1.03 5.70
N VAL A 70 -4.69 1.65 6.65
CA VAL A 70 -5.44 2.88 6.43
C VAL A 70 -4.61 4.03 6.97
N ALA A 71 -4.25 4.98 6.11
CA ALA A 71 -3.44 6.12 6.53
C ALA A 71 -4.25 7.07 7.42
N ALA A 72 -3.79 7.35 8.64
CA ALA A 72 -4.50 8.24 9.57
C ALA A 72 -4.41 9.73 9.15
N SER A 73 -3.39 10.08 8.36
CA SER A 73 -3.16 11.41 7.80
C SER A 73 -2.48 11.29 6.44
N SER A 74 -2.34 12.40 5.70
CA SER A 74 -1.57 12.38 4.46
C SER A 74 -0.08 12.11 4.73
N ILE A 75 0.54 11.29 3.88
CA ILE A 75 1.94 10.86 4.00
C ILE A 75 2.62 11.14 2.66
N PRO A 76 3.58 12.09 2.61
CA PRO A 76 4.31 12.38 1.38
C PRO A 76 5.20 11.21 0.93
N LEU A 77 5.53 11.17 -0.36
CA LEU A 77 6.55 10.27 -0.91
C LEU A 77 7.85 10.29 -0.08
N GLY A 78 8.36 9.10 0.25
CA GLY A 78 9.62 8.90 1.00
C GLY A 78 9.50 9.07 2.51
N HIS A 79 8.31 9.46 3.00
CA HIS A 79 8.04 9.55 4.43
C HIS A 79 7.55 8.21 4.98
N LYS A 80 7.45 8.09 6.31
CA LYS A 80 7.11 6.81 6.93
C LYS A 80 5.63 6.72 7.32
N ILE A 81 5.07 5.54 7.18
CA ILE A 81 3.81 5.09 7.77
C ILE A 81 4.10 4.10 8.90
N ALA A 82 3.38 4.18 10.01
CA ALA A 82 3.47 3.19 11.08
C ALA A 82 2.81 1.88 10.66
N VAL A 83 3.52 0.77 10.83
CA VAL A 83 3.01 -0.60 10.54
C VAL A 83 2.87 -1.45 11.79
N SER A 84 3.01 -0.82 12.96
CA SER A 84 2.68 -1.39 14.27
C SER A 84 2.31 -0.26 15.23
N ASP A 85 1.56 -0.61 16.28
CA ASP A 85 1.38 0.27 17.43
C ASP A 85 2.70 0.37 18.22
N ILE A 86 3.02 1.58 18.67
CA ILE A 86 4.11 1.82 19.63
C ILE A 86 3.56 2.63 20.80
N ASP A 87 3.79 2.13 22.01
CA ASP A 87 3.47 2.85 23.24
C ASP A 87 4.40 4.05 23.46
N LYS A 88 3.97 4.95 24.35
CA LYS A 88 4.79 6.09 24.79
C LYS A 88 6.19 5.64 25.19
N ASP A 89 7.20 6.36 24.70
CA ASP A 89 8.64 6.10 24.91
C ASP A 89 9.13 4.75 24.36
N GLY A 90 8.31 4.05 23.57
CA GLY A 90 8.67 2.80 22.93
C GLY A 90 9.74 2.96 21.84
N HIS A 91 10.57 1.93 21.67
CA HIS A 91 11.60 1.89 20.64
C HIS A 91 10.99 1.76 19.25
N VAL A 92 11.47 2.57 18.32
CA VAL A 92 11.13 2.45 16.90
C VAL A 92 12.16 1.60 16.20
N ILE A 93 11.71 0.52 15.55
CA ILE A 93 12.55 -0.42 14.82
C ILE A 93 12.38 -0.16 13.31
N GLU A 94 13.51 -0.04 12.62
CA GLU A 94 13.60 0.01 11.15
C GLU A 94 14.87 -0.76 10.75
N TYR A 95 14.81 -1.57 9.69
CA TYR A 95 15.90 -2.47 9.28
C TYR A 95 16.26 -3.54 10.33
N GLY A 96 15.36 -3.86 11.26
CA GLY A 96 15.61 -4.71 12.42
C GLY A 96 16.51 -4.08 13.49
N LEU A 97 16.72 -2.76 13.45
CA LEU A 97 17.53 -2.02 14.43
C LEU A 97 16.72 -0.90 15.08
N PRO A 98 16.97 -0.59 16.36
CA PRO A 98 16.38 0.57 17.00
C PRO A 98 16.97 1.85 16.41
N ILE A 99 16.13 2.66 15.75
CA ILE A 99 16.53 3.95 15.17
C ILE A 99 16.30 5.12 16.15
N GLY A 100 15.44 4.90 17.15
CA GLY A 100 14.92 5.97 17.99
C GLY A 100 13.89 5.49 18.99
N PHE A 101 13.19 6.45 19.58
CA PHE A 101 12.02 6.23 20.42
C PHE A 101 10.91 7.23 20.07
N ALA A 102 9.66 6.82 20.26
CA ALA A 102 8.47 7.62 20.01
C ALA A 102 7.99 8.25 21.34
N PRO A 103 8.22 9.57 21.58
CA PRO A 103 7.95 10.18 22.89
C PRO A 103 6.48 10.13 23.33
N ASP A 104 5.56 10.05 22.37
CA ASP A 104 4.13 9.98 22.60
C ASP A 104 3.51 8.68 22.06
N GLY A 105 4.34 7.77 21.53
CA GLY A 105 3.88 6.60 20.79
C GLY A 105 3.28 6.96 19.44
N PHE A 106 2.75 5.96 18.75
CA PHE A 106 1.91 6.11 17.56
C PHE A 106 1.10 4.84 17.30
N LYS A 107 0.05 4.97 16.51
CA LYS A 107 -0.84 3.89 16.09
C LYS A 107 -0.55 3.43 14.69
N PHE A 108 -0.91 2.18 14.40
CA PHE A 108 -0.88 1.62 13.07
C PHE A 108 -1.57 2.56 12.06
N GLY A 109 -0.88 2.87 10.95
CA GLY A 109 -1.34 3.81 9.93
C GLY A 109 -0.97 5.28 10.15
N ASP A 110 -0.39 5.64 11.30
CA ASP A 110 0.04 7.01 11.57
C ASP A 110 1.20 7.47 10.67
N TYR A 111 1.25 8.76 10.38
CA TYR A 111 2.38 9.40 9.72
C TYR A 111 3.57 9.51 10.69
N VAL A 112 4.71 8.93 10.33
CA VAL A 112 5.92 8.90 11.13
C VAL A 112 7.03 9.75 10.49
N HIS A 113 7.62 10.65 11.28
CA HIS A 113 8.70 11.54 10.85
C HIS A 113 9.54 12.06 12.03
N THR A 114 10.45 12.99 11.76
CA THR A 114 11.34 13.59 12.77
C THR A 114 10.63 14.34 13.90
N HIS A 115 9.35 14.70 13.73
CA HIS A 115 8.58 15.39 14.77
C HIS A 115 8.03 14.46 15.85
N ASN A 116 7.82 13.17 15.54
CA ASN A 116 7.28 12.17 16.46
C ASN A 116 8.25 11.03 16.80
N ILE A 117 9.48 11.10 16.30
CA ILE A 117 10.59 10.22 16.71
C ILE A 117 11.77 11.06 17.18
N LYS A 118 12.36 10.65 18.31
CA LYS A 118 13.69 11.09 18.73
C LYS A 118 14.70 10.03 18.36
N THR A 119 15.65 10.37 17.50
CA THR A 119 16.71 9.45 17.08
C THR A 119 17.65 9.14 18.24
N LEU A 120 18.15 7.90 18.28
CA LEU A 120 19.25 7.57 19.17
C LEU A 120 20.49 8.35 18.69
N ARG A 121 21.05 9.22 19.55
CA ARG A 121 22.33 9.86 19.27
C ARG A 121 23.43 8.82 19.45
N TRP A 122 24.30 8.71 18.45
CA TRP A 122 25.52 7.92 18.45
C TRP A 122 26.65 8.70 19.14
#